data_AF-A0A4P5RET7-F1
#
_entry.id   AF-A0A4P5RET7-F1
#
_cell.length_a   1.000
_cell.length_b   1.000
_cell.length_c   1.000
_cell.angle_alpha   90.00
_cell.angle_beta   90.00
_cell.angle_gamma   90.00
#
_symmetry.space_group_name_H-M   'P 1'
#
loop_
_entity.id
_entity.type
_entity.pdbx_description
1 polymer ?
#
loop_
_entity_poly.entity_id
_entity_poly.type
_entity_poly.pdbx_seq_one_letter_code
_entity_poly.pdbx_strand_id
1 'polypeptide(L)'
;MRRSMKGFTLLELLTVLTIIAILSTIALVGYQHKVKTAREAVLRENLFQLNHALEQHRADRGRYPSSLSALVDMGYLRSIPIDPMTNSRDTWQTETESSDPDAPNQELGIWRVRSGSSDTGENGIPYNEWGG
;
A
#
# COMPACT_ATOMS: atom_id res chain seq x y z
N MET A 1 6.28 -52.78 43.71
CA MET A 1 6.99 -51.77 42.87
C MET A 1 6.22 -50.45 42.93
N ARG A 2 6.70 -49.46 43.69
CA ARG A 2 6.09 -48.12 43.70
C ARG A 2 6.74 -47.32 42.56
N ARG A 3 5.96 -46.97 41.53
CA ARG A 3 6.37 -46.03 40.48
C ARG A 3 6.53 -44.65 41.14
N SER A 4 7.74 -44.10 41.08
CA SER A 4 7.96 -42.69 41.42
C SER A 4 7.26 -41.83 40.37
N MET A 5 6.14 -41.22 40.75
CA MET A 5 5.52 -40.17 39.94
C MET A 5 6.39 -38.92 40.10
N LYS A 6 7.23 -38.64 39.10
CA LYS A 6 7.96 -37.37 39.03
C LYS A 6 6.96 -36.27 38.72
N GLY A 7 6.65 -35.44 39.72
CA GLY A 7 5.90 -34.20 39.52
C GLY A 7 6.79 -33.12 38.89
N PHE A 8 6.19 -32.21 38.12
CA PHE A 8 6.87 -31.05 37.55
C PHE A 8 7.49 -30.18 38.64
N THR A 9 8.69 -29.68 38.40
CA THR A 9 9.36 -28.72 39.29
C THR A 9 8.92 -27.29 38.98
N LEU A 10 8.97 -26.39 39.97
CA LEU A 10 8.76 -24.94 39.75
C LEU A 10 9.76 -24.38 38.73
N LEU A 11 10.98 -24.92 38.71
CA LEU A 11 12.02 -24.56 37.74
C LEU A 11 11.62 -24.91 36.31
N GLU A 12 11.03 -26.09 36.05
CA GLU A 12 10.54 -26.45 34.72
C GLU A 12 9.42 -25.54 34.23
N LEU A 13 8.49 -25.16 35.12
CA LEU A 13 7.45 -24.22 34.72
C LEU A 13 8.04 -22.83 34.41
N LEU A 14 9.01 -22.38 35.19
CA LEU A 14 9.68 -21.10 34.99
C LEU A 14 10.48 -21.09 33.67
N THR A 15 11.21 -22.15 33.34
CA THR A 15 11.96 -22.24 32.08
C THR A 15 11.05 -22.33 30.86
N VAL A 16 9.91 -23.02 30.96
CA VAL A 16 8.91 -23.06 29.87
C VAL A 16 8.31 -21.68 29.63
N LEU A 17 7.90 -20.98 30.69
CA LEU A 17 7.32 -19.63 30.56
C LEU A 17 8.34 -18.62 30.00
N THR A 18 9.61 -18.70 30.41
CA THR A 18 10.65 -17.82 29.86
C THR A 18 10.91 -18.11 28.38
N ILE A 19 10.98 -19.38 27.97
CA ILE A 19 11.13 -19.74 26.55
C ILE A 19 9.93 -19.24 25.73
N ILE A 20 8.69 -19.44 26.21
CA ILE A 20 7.49 -18.95 25.52
C ILE A 20 7.49 -17.42 25.38
N ALA A 21 7.89 -16.70 26.42
CA ALA A 21 7.98 -15.23 26.38
C ALA A 21 8.99 -14.75 25.34
N ILE A 22 10.16 -15.38 25.26
CA ILE A 22 11.21 -15.06 24.26
C ILE A 22 10.73 -15.39 22.84
N LEU A 23 10.10 -16.55 22.63
CA LEU A 23 9.61 -16.94 21.30
C LEU A 23 8.47 -16.02 20.82
N SER A 24 7.62 -15.56 21.73
CA SER A 24 6.48 -14.70 21.41
C SER A 24 6.91 -13.34 20.85
N THR A 25 8.00 -12.76 21.36
CA THR A 25 8.50 -11.46 20.86
C THR A 25 9.05 -11.56 19.44
N ILE A 26 9.76 -12.64 19.11
CA ILE A 26 10.34 -12.87 17.77
C ILE A 26 9.23 -13.10 16.72
N ALA A 27 8.18 -13.83 17.09
CA ALA A 27 7.08 -14.16 16.18
C ALA A 27 6.34 -12.92 15.66
N LEU A 28 6.19 -11.87 16.47
CA LEU A 28 5.43 -10.66 16.11
C LEU A 28 6.13 -9.85 14.99
N VAL A 29 7.44 -9.71 15.06
CA VAL A 29 8.22 -8.91 14.09
C VAL A 29 8.14 -9.53 12.69
N GLY A 30 8.26 -10.86 12.58
CA GLY A 30 8.19 -11.55 11.30
C GLY A 30 6.83 -11.41 10.59
N TYR A 31 5.73 -11.38 11.36
CA TYR A 31 4.38 -11.22 10.81
C TYR A 31 4.17 -9.84 10.18
N GLN A 32 4.64 -8.77 10.84
CA GLN A 32 4.48 -7.40 10.35
C GLN A 32 5.16 -7.17 8.99
N HIS A 33 6.36 -7.75 8.79
CA HIS A 33 7.06 -7.70 7.51
C HIS A 33 6.24 -8.33 6.38
N LYS A 34 5.70 -9.54 6.58
CA LYS A 34 4.90 -10.23 5.56
C LYS A 34 3.65 -9.43 5.16
N VAL A 35 2.98 -8.82 6.13
CA VAL A 35 1.82 -7.96 5.87
C VAL A 35 2.24 -6.71 5.09
N LYS A 36 3.36 -6.08 5.44
CA LYS A 36 3.90 -4.91 4.72
C LYS A 36 4.21 -5.26 3.26
N THR A 37 4.99 -6.32 3.00
CA THR A 37 5.32 -6.75 1.63
C THR A 37 4.07 -7.07 0.81
N ALA A 38 3.05 -7.68 1.41
CA ALA A 38 1.78 -7.94 0.73
C ALA A 38 1.05 -6.64 0.35
N ARG A 39 0.99 -5.65 1.27
CA ARG A 39 0.43 -4.32 0.97
C ARG A 39 1.22 -3.61 -0.12
N GLU A 40 2.54 -3.71 -0.11
CA GLU A 40 3.41 -3.13 -1.14
C GLU A 40 3.14 -3.73 -2.53
N ALA A 41 2.95 -5.05 -2.62
CA ALA A 41 2.59 -5.71 -3.88
C ALA A 41 1.24 -5.22 -4.41
N VAL A 42 0.23 -5.10 -3.55
CA VAL A 42 -1.08 -4.54 -3.91
C VAL A 42 -0.97 -3.07 -4.31
N LEU A 43 -0.14 -2.28 -3.61
CA LEU A 43 0.06 -0.87 -3.94
C LEU A 43 0.64 -0.71 -5.34
N ARG A 44 1.66 -1.50 -5.70
CA ARG A 44 2.27 -1.46 -7.03
C ARG A 44 1.26 -1.77 -8.13
N GLU A 45 0.45 -2.81 -7.92
CA GLU A 45 -0.60 -3.17 -8.88
C GLU A 45 -1.66 -2.08 -9.01
N ASN A 46 -2.15 -1.52 -7.89
CA ASN A 46 -3.14 -0.45 -7.90
C ASN A 46 -2.61 0.82 -8.60
N LEU A 47 -1.36 1.20 -8.32
CA LEU A 47 -0.70 2.33 -8.98
C LEU A 47 -0.51 2.07 -10.47
N PHE A 48 -0.12 0.85 -10.86
CA PHE A 48 0.00 0.47 -12.25
C PHE A 48 -1.34 0.58 -12.98
N GLN A 49 -2.41 0.01 -12.41
CA GLN A 49 -3.75 0.08 -12.99
C GLN A 49 -4.27 1.52 -13.11
N LEU A 50 -4.09 2.34 -12.07
CA LEU A 50 -4.52 3.73 -12.08
C LEU A 50 -3.79 4.54 -13.14
N ASN A 51 -2.45 4.50 -13.15
CA ASN A 51 -1.67 5.26 -14.13
C ASN A 51 -1.88 4.74 -15.56
N HIS A 52 -2.05 3.44 -15.75
CA HIS A 52 -2.43 2.88 -17.06
C HIS A 52 -3.80 3.38 -17.52
N ALA A 53 -4.79 3.46 -16.64
CA ALA A 53 -6.11 3.99 -16.98
C ALA A 53 -6.07 5.48 -17.35
N LEU A 54 -5.22 6.29 -16.69
CA LEU A 54 -4.98 7.69 -17.08
C LEU A 54 -4.41 7.78 -18.49
N GLU A 55 -3.38 6.98 -18.79
CA GLU A 55 -2.75 6.96 -20.10
C GLU A 55 -3.70 6.45 -21.19
N GLN A 56 -4.50 5.44 -20.90
CA GLN A 56 -5.53 4.95 -21.82
C GLN A 56 -6.60 6.01 -22.11
N HIS A 57 -7.07 6.73 -21.08
CA HIS A 57 -7.99 7.85 -21.27
C HIS A 57 -7.36 8.93 -22.17
N ARG A 58 -6.08 9.26 -21.96
CA ARG A 58 -5.36 10.20 -22.83
C ARG A 58 -5.25 9.72 -24.26
N ALA A 59 -4.93 8.44 -24.47
CA ALA A 59 -4.84 7.85 -25.80
C ALA A 59 -6.17 7.93 -26.57
N ASP A 60 -7.29 7.71 -25.88
CA ASP A 60 -8.62 7.68 -26.49
C ASP A 60 -9.24 9.08 -26.68
N ARG A 61 -9.05 9.98 -25.70
CA ARG A 61 -9.72 11.30 -25.65
C ARG A 61 -8.80 12.47 -26.01
N GLY A 62 -7.52 12.20 -26.20
CA GLY A 62 -6.48 13.20 -26.48
C GLY A 62 -6.11 14.08 -25.28
N ARG A 63 -6.62 13.78 -24.08
CA ARG A 63 -6.36 14.55 -22.85
C ARG A 63 -6.44 13.64 -21.62
N TYR A 64 -5.71 13.98 -20.56
CA TYR A 64 -5.88 13.34 -19.26
C TYR A 64 -7.23 13.72 -18.61
N PRO A 65 -7.77 12.87 -17.73
CA PRO A 65 -9.03 13.17 -17.04
C PRO A 65 -8.83 14.26 -15.98
N SER A 66 -9.87 15.06 -15.73
CA SER A 66 -9.85 16.12 -14.70
C SER A 66 -9.97 15.58 -13.27
N SER A 67 -10.42 14.33 -13.10
CA SER A 67 -10.61 13.68 -11.80
C SER A 67 -10.50 12.15 -11.93
N LEU A 68 -10.19 11.46 -10.83
CA LEU A 68 -10.17 9.99 -10.83
C LEU A 68 -11.56 9.37 -10.97
N SER A 69 -12.61 10.06 -10.54
CA SER A 69 -13.99 9.61 -10.74
C SER A 69 -14.37 9.53 -12.21
N ALA A 70 -13.85 10.44 -13.05
CA ALA A 70 -14.09 10.42 -14.49
C ALA A 70 -13.63 9.10 -15.14
N LEU A 71 -12.56 8.48 -14.64
CA LEU A 71 -12.12 7.17 -15.12
C LEU A 71 -13.15 6.06 -14.84
N VAL A 72 -13.89 6.16 -13.74
CA VAL A 72 -14.95 5.20 -13.39
C VAL A 72 -16.19 5.46 -14.24
N ASP A 73 -16.62 6.71 -14.32
CA ASP A 73 -17.81 7.11 -15.07
C ASP A 73 -17.70 6.77 -16.56
N MET A 74 -16.49 6.89 -17.11
CA MET A 74 -16.20 6.58 -18.52
C MET A 74 -15.78 5.11 -18.75
N GLY A 75 -15.74 4.28 -17.70
CA GLY A 75 -15.52 2.84 -17.80
C GLY A 75 -14.05 2.40 -17.98
N TYR A 76 -13.07 3.30 -17.81
CA TYR A 76 -11.65 2.94 -17.77
C TYR A 76 -11.28 2.16 -16.51
N LEU A 77 -11.98 2.42 -15.40
CA LEU A 77 -11.87 1.68 -14.15
C LEU A 77 -13.25 1.19 -13.71
N ARG A 78 -13.30 0.02 -13.07
CA ARG A 78 -14.55 -0.45 -12.43
C ARG A 78 -14.86 0.33 -11.15
N SER A 79 -13.82 0.69 -10.41
CA SER A 79 -13.89 1.54 -9.22
C SER A 79 -12.48 2.01 -8.87
N ILE A 80 -12.36 3.14 -8.17
CA ILE A 80 -11.07 3.59 -7.63
C ILE A 80 -10.60 2.59 -6.55
N PRO A 81 -9.40 1.98 -6.68
CA PRO A 81 -8.90 1.02 -5.69
C PRO A 81 -8.57 1.70 -4.36
N ILE A 82 -8.52 0.90 -3.30
CA ILE A 82 -8.08 1.35 -1.97
C ILE A 82 -6.55 1.42 -1.97
N ASP A 83 -5.98 2.52 -1.48
CA ASP A 83 -4.55 2.59 -1.15
C ASP A 83 -4.29 1.69 0.06
N PRO A 84 -3.55 0.58 -0.08
CA PRO A 84 -3.35 -0.38 1.00
C PRO A 84 -2.45 0.15 2.13
N MET A 85 -1.77 1.29 1.95
CA MET A 85 -0.93 1.91 2.98
C MET A 85 -1.74 2.82 3.89
N THR A 86 -2.67 3.59 3.33
CA THR A 86 -3.57 4.48 4.10
C THR A 86 -4.92 3.83 4.43
N ASN A 87 -5.22 2.70 3.79
CA ASN A 87 -6.51 2.01 3.82
C ASN A 87 -7.70 2.90 3.40
N SER A 88 -7.49 3.79 2.43
CA SER A 88 -8.50 4.73 1.92
C SER A 88 -8.48 4.83 0.39
N ARG A 89 -9.63 5.19 -0.21
CA ARG A 89 -9.73 5.50 -1.65
C ARG A 89 -9.49 6.97 -1.96
N ASP A 90 -9.50 7.83 -0.95
CA ASP A 90 -9.52 9.29 -1.12
C ASP A 90 -8.15 9.93 -0.86
N THR A 91 -7.16 9.15 -0.44
CA THR A 91 -5.82 9.67 -0.09
C THR A 91 -4.84 9.67 -1.26
N TRP A 92 -5.24 9.18 -2.43
CA TRP A 92 -4.39 9.18 -3.61
C TRP A 92 -3.93 10.61 -3.94
N GLN A 93 -2.62 10.80 -4.09
CA GLN A 93 -2.04 12.07 -4.51
C GLN A 93 -2.02 12.13 -6.03
N THR A 94 -2.65 13.16 -6.59
CA THR A 94 -2.75 13.37 -8.03
C THR A 94 -1.81 14.47 -8.47
N GLU A 95 -0.98 14.20 -9.47
CA GLU A 95 -0.16 15.21 -10.14
C GLU A 95 -0.87 15.61 -11.45
N THR A 96 -1.11 16.90 -11.61
CA THR A 96 -1.66 17.48 -12.83
C THR A 96 -0.55 17.97 -13.76
N GLU A 97 -0.83 18.04 -15.06
CA GLU A 97 0.12 18.62 -16.01
C GLU A 97 0.44 20.07 -15.63
N SER A 98 1.64 20.52 -16.00
CA SER A 98 2.03 21.92 -15.83
C SER A 98 1.13 22.82 -16.67
N SER A 99 0.60 23.87 -16.06
CA SER A 99 -0.11 24.93 -16.77
C SER A 99 0.81 25.62 -17.78
N ASP A 100 0.41 25.61 -19.05
CA ASP A 100 1.07 26.36 -20.10
C ASP A 100 0.82 27.88 -19.89
N PRO A 101 1.87 28.72 -19.76
CA PRO A 101 1.73 30.16 -19.63
C PRO A 101 0.93 30.82 -20.77
N ASP A 102 0.96 30.23 -21.96
CA ASP A 102 0.27 30.74 -23.14
C ASP A 102 -1.21 30.29 -23.21
N ALA A 103 -1.63 29.35 -22.35
CA ALA A 103 -2.99 28.84 -22.25
C ALA A 103 -3.48 28.75 -20.79
N PRO A 104 -3.67 29.89 -20.09
CA PRO A 104 -3.98 29.93 -18.66
C PRO A 104 -5.32 29.28 -18.26
N ASN A 105 -6.23 29.06 -19.22
CA ASN A 105 -7.54 28.46 -19.00
C ASN A 105 -7.62 26.98 -19.43
N GLN A 106 -6.47 26.34 -19.69
CA GLN A 106 -6.46 24.92 -20.05
C GLN A 106 -6.83 24.07 -18.81
N GLU A 107 -7.86 23.24 -18.94
CA GLU A 107 -8.19 22.26 -17.91
C GLU A 107 -7.04 21.26 -17.78
N LEU A 108 -6.30 21.33 -16.67
CA LEU A 108 -5.18 20.45 -16.40
C LEU A 108 -5.71 19.07 -16.00
N GLY A 109 -5.34 18.06 -16.80
CA GLY A 109 -5.67 16.68 -16.48
C GLY A 109 -4.65 16.07 -15.51
N ILE A 110 -5.10 15.06 -14.78
CA ILE A 110 -4.27 14.25 -13.90
C ILE A 110 -3.46 13.30 -14.76
N TRP A 111 -2.14 13.49 -14.82
CA TRP A 111 -1.26 12.62 -15.60
C TRP A 111 -0.67 11.49 -14.76
N ARG A 112 -0.63 11.65 -13.44
CA ARG A 112 -0.05 10.67 -12.52
C ARG A 112 -0.77 10.60 -11.18
N VAL A 113 -0.80 9.40 -10.62
CA VAL A 113 -1.30 9.11 -9.27
C VAL A 113 -0.24 8.41 -8.43
N ARG A 114 -0.14 8.80 -7.16
CA ARG A 114 0.75 8.23 -6.14
C ARG A 114 0.02 7.94 -4.84
N SER A 115 0.61 7.09 -3.99
CA SER A 115 0.06 6.79 -2.67
C SER A 115 -0.06 8.05 -1.81
N GLY A 116 -1.04 8.06 -0.91
CA GLY A 116 -1.19 9.10 0.11
C GLY A 116 -0.23 8.95 1.29
N SER A 117 0.41 7.79 1.42
CA SER A 117 1.30 7.51 2.55
C SER A 117 2.69 8.10 2.33
N SER A 118 3.21 8.80 3.35
CA SER A 118 4.60 9.24 3.44
C SER A 118 5.52 8.18 4.05
N ASP A 119 5.01 6.99 4.35
CA ASP A 119 5.82 5.92 4.91
C ASP A 119 6.82 5.41 3.88
N THR A 120 7.94 4.90 4.37
CA THR A 120 9.02 4.38 3.54
C THR A 120 8.82 2.89 3.27
N GLY A 121 8.86 2.52 1.99
CA GLY A 121 8.83 1.13 1.55
C GLY A 121 10.10 0.36 1.92
N GLU A 122 10.09 -0.96 1.71
CA GLU A 122 11.28 -1.80 1.91
C GLU A 122 12.47 -1.42 1.00
N ASN A 123 12.21 -0.69 -0.09
CA ASN A 123 13.22 -0.15 -0.99
C ASN A 123 13.87 1.16 -0.50
N GLY A 124 13.48 1.69 0.66
CA GLY A 124 13.99 2.96 1.18
C GLY A 124 13.37 4.21 0.51
N ILE A 125 12.41 4.03 -0.39
CA ILE A 125 11.73 5.12 -1.09
C ILE A 125 10.34 5.31 -0.46
N PRO A 126 9.94 6.55 -0.12
CA PRO A 126 8.57 6.86 0.32
C PRO A 126 7.50 6.40 -0.66
N TYR A 127 6.36 5.91 -0.19
CA TYR A 127 5.29 5.40 -1.07
C TYR A 127 4.67 6.49 -1.96
N ASN A 128 4.60 7.73 -1.47
CA ASN A 128 4.22 8.89 -2.25
C ASN A 128 5.27 9.30 -3.30
N GLU A 129 6.43 8.64 -3.36
CA GLU A 129 7.46 8.84 -4.38
C GLU A 129 7.58 7.64 -5.33
N TRP A 130 6.79 6.59 -5.14
CA TRP A 130 6.77 5.44 -6.05
C TRP A 130 6.20 5.82 -7.43
N GLY A 131 6.70 5.19 -8.49
CA GLY A 131 6.33 5.47 -9.89
C GLY A 131 7.31 6.34 -10.67
N GLY A 132 8.59 6.36 -10.26
CA GLY A 132 9.73 6.94 -10.99
C GLY A 132 10.47 5.92 -11.84
#